data_AF-A0A7J5BL05-F1
#
_entry.id   AF-A0A7J5BL05-F1
#
_cell.length_a   1.000
_cell.length_b   1.000
_cell.length_c   1.000
_cell.angle_alpha   90.00
_cell.angle_beta   90.00
_cell.angle_gamma   90.00
#
_symmetry.space_group_name_H-M   'P 1'
#
loop_
_entity.id
_entity.type
_entity.pdbx_description
1 polymer ?
#
loop_
_entity_poly.entity_id
_entity_poly.type
_entity_poly.pdbx_seq_one_letter_code
_entity_poly.pdbx_strand_id
1 'polypeptide(L)'
;MPVLDNTVTVPVRLKPAIYRTLRAIADAKGCQVHHLLEHLAAGATRNTPRDPATRATAATSINVRRLHAAGHCDRVIAERLGITVHLVIQHRRRLGLRVNPDPDHPAIQITPEYTARVLELARAGIPDTDIATQVGGSRETIRKLRCEAGIKRHPGRPSKGTK
;
A
#
# COMPACT_ATOMS: atom_id res chain seq x y z
N MET A 1 46.61 3.30 31.56
CA MET A 1 45.16 3.60 31.60
C MET A 1 44.42 2.32 31.31
N PRO A 2 43.71 1.70 32.27
CA PRO A 2 42.98 0.47 32.00
C PRO A 2 41.73 0.79 31.18
N VAL A 3 41.56 0.10 30.05
CA VAL A 3 40.35 0.15 29.25
C VAL A 3 39.27 -0.56 30.07
N LEU A 4 38.26 0.16 30.53
CA LEU A 4 37.11 -0.45 31.18
C LEU A 4 36.38 -1.30 30.13
N ASP A 5 36.46 -2.61 30.28
CA ASP A 5 35.77 -3.58 29.45
C ASP A 5 34.26 -3.48 29.78
N ASN A 6 33.53 -2.70 28.99
CA ASN A 6 32.11 -2.43 29.17
C ASN A 6 31.23 -3.57 28.61
N THR A 7 31.69 -4.82 28.65
CA THR A 7 30.91 -5.98 28.22
C THR A 7 29.76 -6.23 29.19
N VAL A 8 28.53 -5.98 28.75
CA VAL A 8 27.31 -6.35 29.48
C VAL A 8 26.83 -7.70 28.97
N THR A 9 26.94 -8.75 29.79
CA THR A 9 26.40 -10.08 29.47
C THR A 9 24.93 -10.14 29.83
N VAL A 10 24.05 -10.12 28.82
CA VAL A 10 22.59 -10.24 29.03
C VAL A 10 22.13 -11.65 28.64
N PRO A 11 21.57 -12.45 29.57
CA PRO A 11 21.04 -13.77 29.22
C PRO A 11 19.74 -13.64 28.42
N VAL A 12 19.75 -14.06 27.16
CA VAL A 12 18.55 -14.08 26.30
C VAL A 12 17.90 -15.46 26.31
N ARG A 13 16.66 -15.55 26.81
CA ARG A 13 15.85 -16.78 26.71
C ARG A 13 15.10 -16.83 25.38
N LEU A 14 15.53 -17.71 24.48
CA LEU A 14 14.86 -17.96 23.20
C LEU A 14 14.08 -19.28 23.24
N LYS A 15 12.90 -19.31 22.61
CA LYS A 15 12.18 -20.58 22.39
C LYS A 15 13.00 -21.50 21.47
N PRO A 16 13.01 -22.82 21.68
CA PRO A 16 13.82 -23.76 20.89
C PRO A 16 13.59 -23.66 19.37
N ALA A 17 12.34 -23.43 18.94
CA ALA A 17 12.03 -23.26 17.52
C ALA A 17 12.70 -22.02 16.91
N ILE A 18 12.71 -20.91 17.64
CA ILE A 18 13.32 -19.64 17.20
C ILE A 18 14.84 -19.80 17.14
N TYR A 19 15.44 -20.46 18.13
CA TYR A 19 16.88 -20.71 18.14
C TYR A 19 17.32 -21.55 16.94
N ARG A 20 16.57 -22.61 16.58
CA ARG A 20 16.86 -23.44 15.39
C ARG A 20 16.85 -22.62 14.11
N THR A 21 15.84 -21.76 13.93
CA THR A 21 15.75 -20.89 12.76
C THR A 21 16.92 -19.90 12.70
N LEU A 22 17.20 -19.22 13.82
CA LEU A 22 18.33 -18.28 13.89
C LEU A 22 19.67 -18.98 13.63
N ARG A 23 19.83 -20.21 14.13
CA ARG A 23 21.02 -20.99 13.92
C ARG A 23 21.22 -21.35 12.45
N ALA A 24 20.18 -21.83 11.76
CA ALA A 24 20.25 -22.11 10.33
C ALA A 24 20.62 -20.87 9.50
N ILE A 25 20.07 -19.71 9.86
CA ILE A 25 20.41 -18.43 9.20
C ILE A 25 21.86 -18.03 9.49
N ALA A 26 22.34 -18.25 10.71
CA ALA A 26 23.69 -17.93 11.12
C ALA A 26 24.71 -18.80 10.37
N ASP A 27 24.46 -20.11 10.30
CA ASP A 27 25.28 -21.06 9.55
C ASP A 27 25.30 -20.73 8.04
N ALA A 28 24.15 -20.38 7.45
CA ALA A 28 24.07 -19.95 6.05
C ALA A 28 24.82 -18.64 5.75
N LYS A 29 25.00 -17.78 6.76
CA LYS A 29 25.71 -16.49 6.66
C LYS A 29 27.16 -16.56 7.15
N GLY A 30 27.61 -17.74 7.61
CA GLY A 30 28.94 -17.90 8.20
C GLY A 30 29.18 -17.07 9.46
N CYS A 31 28.14 -16.76 10.23
CA CYS A 31 28.23 -15.95 11.44
C CYS A 31 27.65 -16.67 12.67
N GLN A 32 27.92 -16.15 13.87
CA GLN A 32 27.33 -16.67 15.10
C GLN A 32 25.94 -16.07 15.35
N VAL A 33 25.07 -16.82 16.05
CA VAL A 33 23.70 -16.39 16.38
C VAL A 33 23.68 -15.05 17.14
N HIS A 34 24.69 -14.81 17.99
CA HIS A 34 24.77 -13.56 18.74
C HIS A 34 24.96 -12.33 17.83
N HIS A 35 25.71 -12.44 16.72
CA HIS A 35 25.82 -11.36 15.73
C HIS A 35 24.49 -11.06 15.04
N LEU A 36 23.67 -12.07 14.76
CA LEU A 36 22.32 -11.85 14.24
C LEU A 36 21.43 -11.11 15.26
N LEU A 37 21.49 -11.53 16.53
CA LEU A 37 20.75 -10.86 17.59
C LEU A 37 21.21 -9.42 17.78
N GLU A 38 22.51 -9.16 17.68
CA GLU A 38 23.09 -7.82 17.75
C GLU A 38 22.61 -6.94 16.59
N HIS A 39 22.62 -7.44 15.35
CA HIS A 39 22.08 -6.72 14.20
C HIS A 39 20.57 -6.45 14.30
N LEU A 40 19.81 -7.40 14.85
CA LEU A 40 18.37 -7.24 15.09
C LEU A 40 18.09 -6.22 16.21
N ALA A 41 18.86 -6.26 17.30
CA ALA A 41 18.77 -5.30 18.38
C ALA A 41 19.14 -3.88 17.91
N ALA A 42 20.21 -3.75 17.11
CA ALA A 42 20.58 -2.50 16.45
C ALA A 42 19.55 -2.04 15.41
N GLY A 43 18.77 -2.96 14.83
CA GLY A 43 17.61 -2.64 13.99
C GLY A 43 16.40 -2.16 14.80
N ALA A 44 16.15 -2.75 15.96
CA ALA A 44 15.05 -2.38 16.84
C ALA A 44 15.25 -1.00 17.51
N THR A 45 16.50 -0.62 17.80
CA THR A 45 16.85 0.72 18.31
C THR A 45 16.97 1.77 17.20
N ARG A 46 17.10 1.35 15.94
CA ARG A 46 16.86 2.21 14.78
C ARG A 46 15.37 2.52 14.69
N ASN A 47 14.93 3.43 15.54
CA ASN A 47 13.83 4.33 15.24
C ASN A 47 14.31 5.16 14.05
N THR A 48 14.28 4.60 12.83
CA THR A 48 14.29 5.44 11.63
C THR A 48 13.21 6.48 11.89
N PRO A 49 13.53 7.79 11.87
CA PRO A 49 12.50 8.79 12.06
C PRO A 49 11.44 8.47 11.02
N ARG A 50 10.28 7.99 11.49
CA ARG A 50 9.11 7.88 10.64
C ARG A 50 8.90 9.30 10.17
N ASP A 51 9.17 9.53 8.89
CA ASP A 51 9.30 10.83 8.24
C ASP A 51 8.33 11.84 8.88
N PRO A 52 8.74 13.04 9.31
CA PRO A 52 7.85 14.01 9.95
C PRO A 52 6.58 14.28 9.13
N ALA A 53 6.61 14.04 7.81
CA ALA A 53 5.44 14.02 6.94
C ALA A 53 4.34 13.02 7.37
N THR A 54 4.66 12.00 8.15
CA THR A 54 3.74 10.94 8.61
C THR A 54 3.00 11.32 9.90
N ARG A 55 3.45 12.34 10.63
CA ARG A 55 2.75 12.78 11.83
C ARG A 55 1.59 13.67 11.39
N ALA A 56 0.38 13.15 11.49
CA ALA A 56 -0.87 13.87 11.26
C ALA A 56 -0.95 15.09 12.20
N THR A 57 -0.40 16.23 11.79
CA THR A 57 -0.50 17.47 12.55
C THR A 57 -1.84 18.15 12.26
N ALA A 58 -2.34 18.91 13.25
CA ALA A 58 -3.53 19.73 13.07
C ALA A 58 -3.37 20.73 11.91
N ALA A 59 -2.14 21.24 11.70
CA ALA A 59 -1.79 22.11 10.59
C ALA A 59 -1.99 21.42 9.22
N THR A 60 -1.59 20.16 9.07
CA THR A 60 -1.83 19.38 7.84
C THR A 60 -3.32 19.19 7.59
N SER A 61 -4.12 18.89 8.62
CA SER A 61 -5.58 18.79 8.49
C SER A 61 -6.22 20.10 8.01
N ILE A 62 -5.76 21.24 8.50
CA ILE A 62 -6.24 22.57 8.09
C ILE A 62 -5.90 22.83 6.62
N ASN A 63 -4.67 22.53 6.20
CA ASN A 63 -4.23 22.70 4.82
C ASN A 63 -4.98 21.78 3.84
N VAL A 64 -5.22 20.52 4.23
CA VAL A 64 -6.06 19.58 3.46
C VAL A 64 -7.48 20.13 3.30
N ARG A 65 -8.10 20.61 4.39
CA ARG A 65 -9.45 21.21 4.33
C ARG A 65 -9.49 22.42 3.39
N ARG A 66 -8.50 23.31 3.46
CA ARG A 66 -8.42 24.51 2.61
C ARG A 66 -8.31 24.15 1.13
N LEU A 67 -7.40 23.25 0.78
CA LEU A 67 -7.20 22.84 -0.62
C LEU A 67 -8.39 22.03 -1.14
N HIS A 68 -9.02 21.22 -0.29
CA HIS A 68 -10.25 20.50 -0.62
C HIS A 68 -11.42 21.45 -0.88
N ALA A 69 -11.59 22.50 -0.07
CA ALA A 69 -12.59 23.55 -0.29
C ALA A 69 -12.37 24.33 -1.60
N ALA A 70 -11.13 24.42 -2.07
CA ALA A 70 -10.79 24.99 -3.39
C ALA A 70 -11.04 24.02 -4.57
N GLY A 71 -11.63 22.84 -4.32
CA GLY A 71 -12.00 21.86 -5.35
C GLY A 71 -10.88 20.91 -5.77
N HIS A 72 -9.71 20.93 -5.12
CA HIS A 72 -8.61 20.02 -5.47
C HIS A 72 -8.90 18.57 -5.06
N CYS A 73 -8.51 17.61 -5.89
CA CYS A 73 -8.60 16.18 -5.60
C CYS A 73 -7.47 15.72 -4.67
N ASP A 74 -7.63 14.55 -4.05
CA ASP A 74 -6.69 14.02 -3.05
C ASP A 74 -5.26 13.90 -3.60
N ARG A 75 -5.09 13.61 -4.90
CA ARG A 75 -3.79 13.53 -5.59
C ARG A 75 -3.11 14.89 -5.69
N VAL A 76 -3.82 15.92 -6.16
CA VAL A 76 -3.29 17.29 -6.28
C VAL A 76 -2.97 17.87 -4.91
N ILE A 77 -3.79 17.57 -3.89
CA ILE A 77 -3.54 17.99 -2.51
C ILE A 77 -2.24 17.35 -1.99
N ALA A 78 -2.04 16.06 -2.26
CA ALA A 78 -0.84 15.33 -1.83
C ALA A 78 0.44 15.92 -2.45
N GLU A 79 0.41 16.18 -3.75
CA GLU A 79 1.51 16.81 -4.48
C GLU A 79 1.83 18.20 -3.93
N ARG A 80 0.82 19.05 -3.74
CA ARG A 80 1.01 20.42 -3.21
C ARG A 80 1.53 20.46 -1.79
N LEU A 81 1.23 19.46 -0.98
CA LEU A 81 1.65 19.39 0.42
C LEU A 81 2.91 18.55 0.63
N GLY A 82 3.45 17.91 -0.41
CA GLY A 82 4.60 17.02 -0.30
C GLY A 82 4.35 15.79 0.58
N ILE A 83 3.10 15.32 0.65
CA ILE A 83 2.71 14.17 1.48
C ILE A 83 2.12 13.04 0.64
N THR A 84 1.97 11.86 1.25
CA THR A 84 1.34 10.73 0.55
C THR A 84 -0.16 10.96 0.34
N VAL A 85 -0.69 10.49 -0.79
CA VAL A 85 -2.14 10.49 -1.08
C VAL A 85 -2.92 9.75 0.02
N HIS A 86 -2.36 8.67 0.56
CA HIS A 86 -2.96 7.93 1.67
C HIS A 86 -3.20 8.80 2.90
N LEU A 87 -2.25 9.67 3.24
CA LEU A 87 -2.38 10.57 4.38
C LEU A 87 -3.47 11.62 4.14
N VAL A 88 -3.56 12.18 2.92
CA VAL A 88 -4.66 13.09 2.53
C VAL A 88 -6.01 12.41 2.68
N ILE A 89 -6.15 11.17 2.18
CA ILE A 89 -7.38 10.38 2.32
C ILE A 89 -7.76 10.21 3.80
N GLN A 90 -6.79 9.91 4.66
CA GLN A 90 -7.05 9.79 6.11
C GLN A 90 -7.53 11.11 6.71
N HIS A 91 -6.87 12.23 6.40
CA HIS A 91 -7.30 13.55 6.88
C HIS A 91 -8.70 13.91 6.37
N ARG A 92 -8.95 13.75 5.07
CA ARG A 92 -10.25 14.02 4.45
C ARG A 92 -11.37 13.21 5.10
N ARG A 93 -11.15 11.91 5.34
CA ARG A 93 -12.10 11.02 6.03
C ARG A 93 -12.35 11.42 7.48
N ARG A 94 -11.30 11.76 8.24
CA ARG A 94 -11.43 12.27 9.63
C ARG A 94 -12.21 13.58 9.70
N LEU A 95 -12.11 14.41 8.65
CA LEU A 95 -12.85 15.66 8.51
C LEU A 95 -14.27 15.48 7.94
N GLY A 96 -14.69 14.25 7.60
CA GLY A 96 -16.01 13.98 7.04
C GLY A 96 -16.22 14.50 5.60
N LEU A 97 -15.14 14.84 4.90
CA LEU A 97 -15.21 15.47 3.57
C LEU A 97 -15.38 14.42 2.45
N ARG A 98 -16.25 14.70 1.47
CA ARG A 98 -16.45 13.85 0.28
C ARG A 98 -15.26 13.92 -0.67
N VAL A 99 -15.08 12.91 -1.51
CA VAL A 99 -14.02 12.91 -2.54
C VAL A 99 -14.34 13.98 -3.59
N ASN A 100 -13.37 14.84 -3.90
CA ASN A 100 -13.46 15.71 -5.07
C ASN A 100 -13.06 14.90 -6.32
N PRO A 101 -13.74 15.08 -7.46
CA PRO A 101 -13.43 14.36 -8.69
C PRO A 101 -11.99 14.63 -9.12
N ASP A 102 -11.29 13.60 -9.55
CA ASP A 102 -9.97 13.76 -10.17
C ASP A 102 -10.17 14.11 -11.65
N PRO A 103 -9.64 15.24 -12.16
CA PRO A 103 -9.79 15.61 -13.56
C PRO A 103 -9.17 14.59 -14.52
N ASP A 104 -8.10 13.89 -14.12
CA ASP A 104 -7.46 12.88 -14.98
C ASP A 104 -8.18 11.52 -14.90
N HIS A 105 -8.98 11.32 -13.86
CA HIS A 105 -9.72 10.09 -13.62
C HIS A 105 -11.16 10.41 -13.22
N PRO A 106 -11.97 10.92 -14.17
CA PRO A 106 -13.36 11.21 -13.91
C PRO A 106 -14.09 9.95 -13.48
N ALA A 107 -14.97 10.06 -12.50
CA ALA A 107 -15.84 8.97 -12.11
C ALA A 107 -16.69 8.58 -13.33
N ILE A 108 -16.50 7.35 -13.82
CA ILE A 108 -17.30 6.83 -14.93
C ILE A 108 -18.74 6.73 -14.48
N GLN A 109 -19.64 7.30 -15.28
CA GLN A 109 -21.07 7.14 -15.08
C GLN A 109 -21.45 5.71 -15.50
N ILE A 110 -21.81 4.89 -14.51
CA ILE A 110 -22.30 3.53 -14.77
C ILE A 110 -23.76 3.67 -15.25
N THR A 111 -23.93 3.90 -16.55
CA THR A 111 -25.24 3.87 -17.20
C THR A 111 -25.65 2.42 -17.46
N PRO A 112 -26.96 2.12 -17.61
CA PRO A 112 -27.43 0.78 -17.99
C PRO A 112 -26.80 0.26 -19.29
N GLU A 113 -26.52 1.16 -20.23
CA GLU A 113 -25.83 0.87 -21.50
C GLU A 113 -24.37 0.46 -21.27
N TYR A 114 -23.66 1.18 -20.39
CA TYR A 114 -22.30 0.84 -19.99
C TYR A 114 -22.24 -0.55 -19.34
N THR A 115 -23.15 -0.84 -18.41
CA THR A 115 -23.23 -2.15 -17.76
C THR A 115 -23.53 -3.25 -18.78
N ALA A 116 -24.50 -3.05 -19.67
CA ALA A 116 -24.82 -4.02 -20.72
C ALA A 116 -23.59 -4.32 -21.58
N ARG A 117 -22.85 -3.27 -21.98
CA ARG A 117 -21.63 -3.41 -22.80
C ARG A 117 -20.51 -4.18 -22.08
N VAL A 118 -20.28 -3.89 -20.80
CA VAL A 118 -19.28 -4.61 -19.98
C VAL A 118 -19.66 -6.09 -19.83
N LEU A 119 -20.94 -6.39 -19.61
CA LEU A 119 -21.41 -7.76 -19.43
C LEU A 119 -21.37 -8.57 -20.73
N GLU A 120 -21.65 -7.94 -21.88
CA GLU A 120 -21.52 -8.55 -23.20
C GLU A 120 -20.06 -9.00 -23.45
N LEU A 121 -19.09 -8.09 -23.25
CA LEU A 121 -17.67 -8.39 -23.44
C LEU A 121 -17.15 -9.43 -22.44
N ALA A 122 -17.65 -9.40 -21.20
CA ALA A 122 -17.31 -10.39 -20.19
C ALA A 122 -17.85 -11.79 -20.54
N ARG A 123 -19.06 -11.89 -21.11
CA ARG A 123 -19.63 -13.15 -21.62
C ARG A 123 -18.88 -13.68 -22.83
N ALA A 124 -18.36 -12.79 -23.68
CA ALA A 124 -17.48 -13.14 -24.79
C ALA A 124 -16.09 -13.65 -24.35
N GLY A 125 -15.79 -13.65 -23.04
CA GLY A 125 -14.54 -14.16 -22.48
C GLY A 125 -13.37 -13.17 -22.54
N ILE A 126 -13.63 -11.89 -22.83
CA ILE A 126 -12.58 -10.86 -22.85
C ILE A 126 -12.11 -10.60 -21.40
N PRO A 127 -10.80 -10.50 -21.12
CA PRO A 127 -10.32 -10.27 -19.77
C PRO A 127 -10.63 -8.84 -19.30
N ASP A 128 -10.89 -8.68 -18.01
CA ASP A 128 -11.27 -7.40 -17.37
C ASP A 128 -10.34 -6.21 -17.75
N THR A 129 -9.05 -6.47 -18.02
CA THR A 129 -8.07 -5.45 -18.45
C THR A 129 -8.35 -4.93 -19.87
N ASP A 130 -8.71 -5.82 -20.78
CA ASP A 130 -8.98 -5.46 -22.17
C ASP A 130 -10.36 -4.80 -22.26
N ILE A 131 -11.33 -5.27 -21.47
CA ILE A 131 -12.62 -4.58 -21.30
C ILE A 131 -12.41 -3.16 -20.77
N ALA A 132 -11.53 -2.97 -19.77
CA ALA A 132 -11.24 -1.66 -19.21
C ALA A 132 -10.64 -0.71 -20.25
N THR A 133 -9.78 -1.24 -21.12
CA THR A 133 -9.18 -0.48 -22.21
C THR A 133 -10.21 -0.13 -23.28
N GLN A 134 -11.13 -1.04 -23.58
CA GLN A 134 -12.09 -0.91 -24.67
C GLN A 134 -13.30 -0.03 -24.33
N VAL A 135 -13.87 -0.17 -23.13
CA VAL A 135 -15.10 0.54 -22.73
C VAL A 135 -14.77 1.82 -21.94
N GLY A 136 -13.52 1.96 -21.49
CA GLY A 136 -13.12 2.99 -20.53
C GLY A 136 -13.60 2.61 -19.14
N GLY A 137 -12.70 2.49 -18.17
CA GLY A 137 -13.04 1.73 -16.96
C GLY A 137 -11.90 1.65 -15.98
N SER A 138 -12.22 1.67 -14.68
CA SER A 138 -11.33 0.98 -13.75
C SER A 138 -11.57 -0.52 -13.88
N ARG A 139 -10.49 -1.32 -13.90
CA ARG A 139 -10.57 -2.79 -13.88
C ARG A 139 -11.42 -3.28 -12.69
N GLU A 140 -11.39 -2.54 -11.58
CA GLU A 140 -12.15 -2.87 -10.38
C GLU A 140 -13.66 -2.68 -10.58
N THR A 141 -14.08 -1.62 -11.29
CA THR A 141 -15.47 -1.41 -11.68
C THR A 141 -15.98 -2.58 -12.52
N ILE A 142 -15.20 -3.00 -13.53
CA ILE A 142 -15.56 -4.14 -14.38
C ILE A 142 -15.61 -5.44 -13.60
N ARG A 143 -14.62 -5.69 -12.73
CA ARG A 143 -14.61 -6.84 -11.83
C ARG A 143 -15.89 -6.90 -11.00
N LYS A 144 -16.31 -5.76 -10.43
CA LYS A 144 -17.53 -5.65 -9.62
C LYS A 144 -18.77 -5.98 -10.46
N LEU A 145 -18.96 -5.33 -11.60
CA LEU A 145 -20.09 -5.58 -12.50
C LEU A 145 -20.16 -7.04 -12.97
N ARG A 146 -19.01 -7.62 -13.32
CA ARG A 146 -18.89 -9.03 -13.72
C ARG A 146 -19.27 -9.98 -12.58
N CYS A 147 -18.78 -9.70 -11.37
CA CYS A 147 -19.10 -10.50 -10.18
C CYS A 147 -20.58 -10.40 -9.78
N GLU A 148 -21.18 -9.21 -9.84
CA GLU A 148 -22.61 -8.99 -9.58
C GLU A 148 -23.49 -9.75 -10.57
N ALA A 149 -23.05 -9.90 -11.82
CA ALA A 149 -23.72 -10.71 -12.83
C ALA A 149 -23.37 -12.22 -12.77
N GLY A 150 -22.58 -12.66 -11.78
CA GLY A 150 -22.21 -14.08 -11.62
C GLY A 150 -21.26 -14.63 -12.69
N ILE A 151 -20.65 -13.78 -13.51
CA ILE A 151 -19.75 -14.21 -14.59
C ILE A 151 -18.37 -14.50 -14.01
N LYS A 152 -17.86 -15.72 -14.21
CA LYS A 152 -16.52 -16.09 -13.75
C LYS A 152 -15.45 -15.30 -14.52
N ARG A 153 -14.34 -15.01 -13.83
CA ARG A 153 -13.21 -14.32 -14.45
C ARG A 153 -12.60 -15.23 -15.52
N HIS A 154 -12.39 -14.72 -16.72
CA HIS A 154 -11.57 -15.40 -17.71
C HIS A 154 -10.15 -15.62 -17.14
N PRO A 155 -9.54 -16.82 -17.28
CA PRO A 155 -8.16 -17.02 -16.87
C PRO A 155 -7.30 -15.95 -17.54
N GLY A 156 -6.71 -15.08 -16.73
CA GLY A 156 -5.98 -13.93 -17.25
C GLY A 156 -4.80 -14.39 -18.11
N ARG A 157 -4.29 -13.49 -18.96
CA ARG A 157 -3.02 -13.69 -19.64
C ARG A 157 -1.97 -14.18 -18.61
N PRO A 158 -1.20 -15.24 -18.90
CA PRO A 158 -0.14 -15.68 -17.99
C PRO A 158 0.75 -14.47 -17.67
N SER A 159 1.01 -14.25 -16.38
CA SER A 159 1.91 -13.19 -15.93
C SER A 159 3.20 -13.33 -16.72
N LYS A 160 3.63 -12.26 -17.43
CA LYS A 160 4.96 -12.26 -18.05
C LYS A 160 5.97 -12.51 -16.93
N GLY A 161 6.53 -13.72 -16.89
CA GLY A 161 7.63 -14.05 -16.00
C GLY A 161 8.75 -13.06 -16.26
N THR A 162 9.14 -12.33 -15.22
CA THR A 162 10.42 -11.64 -15.13
C THR A 162 11.50 -12.67 -15.44
N LYS A 163 12.18 -12.51 -16.58
CA LYS A 163 13.44 -13.18 -16.88
C LYS A 163 14.56 -12.55 -16.08
#